data_AF-A0A6P0W4C9-F1
#
_entry.id   AF-A0A6P0W4C9-F1
#
_cell.length_a   1.000
_cell.length_b   1.000
_cell.length_c   1.000
_cell.angle_alpha   90.00
_cell.angle_beta   90.00
_cell.angle_gamma   90.00
#
_symmetry.space_group_name_H-M   'P 1'
#
loop_
_entity.id
_entity.type
_entity.pdbx_description
1 polymer ?
#
loop_
_entity_poly.entity_id
_entity_poly.type
_entity_poly.pdbx_seq_one_letter_code
_entity_poly.pdbx_strand_id
1 'polypeptide(L)'
;MTITIRHLVSALLVLSFGLLGSLIPGGSIETRSFSHIDPLILGAFNTFLTSLEIVSLLIIYFIFKDLKWAFIVSSLCAMSYFIVYALDLGTLFPVSPDPMPQALFVIEVLGMIVSLPLLFLSVRGAMTSNTSGKEQVIESKPYSKTFVYFAFFLVIVGVGIITFATKSAIGS
;
A
#
# COMPACT_ATOMS: atom_id res chain seq x y z
N MET A 1 14.36 4.50 21.25
CA MET A 1 13.15 5.10 20.61
C MET A 1 13.01 4.68 19.13
N THR A 2 14.10 4.65 18.35
CA THR A 2 14.10 4.26 16.92
C THR A 2 13.63 2.82 16.65
N ILE A 3 13.99 1.86 17.52
CA ILE A 3 13.56 0.46 17.40
C ILE A 3 12.03 0.34 17.41
N THR A 4 11.37 0.95 18.40
CA THR A 4 9.90 0.92 18.52
C THR A 4 9.22 1.55 17.30
N ILE A 5 9.74 2.68 16.80
CA ILE A 5 9.19 3.35 15.59
C ILE A 5 9.30 2.43 14.37
N ARG A 6 10.44 1.77 14.15
CA ARG A 6 10.62 0.83 13.02
C ARG A 6 9.59 -0.30 13.05
N HIS A 7 9.35 -0.88 14.22
CA HIS A 7 8.38 -1.98 14.37
C HIS A 7 6.95 -1.49 14.18
N LEU A 8 6.60 -0.33 14.75
CA LEU A 8 5.26 0.24 14.58
C LEU A 8 4.97 0.63 13.13
N VAL A 9 5.90 1.30 12.45
CA VAL A 9 5.74 1.64 11.02
C VAL A 9 5.61 0.37 10.18
N SER A 10 6.43 -0.65 10.44
CA SER A 10 6.34 -1.92 9.72
C SER A 10 5.01 -2.64 9.96
N ALA A 11 4.54 -2.68 11.22
CA ALA A 11 3.26 -3.28 11.57
C ALA A 11 2.08 -2.54 10.91
N LEU A 12 2.13 -1.20 10.90
CA LEU A 12 1.12 -0.38 10.25
C LEU A 12 1.13 -0.53 8.73
N LEU A 13 2.30 -0.68 8.09
CA LEU A 13 2.39 -0.98 6.65
C LEU A 13 1.76 -2.33 6.32
N VAL A 14 2.02 -3.37 7.14
CA VAL A 14 1.39 -4.69 6.97
C VAL A 14 -0.12 -4.62 7.20
N LEU A 15 -0.57 -3.85 8.20
CA LEU A 15 -1.99 -3.64 8.44
C LEU A 15 -2.67 -2.90 7.28
N SER A 16 -2.06 -1.84 6.76
CA SER A 16 -2.56 -1.10 5.59
C SER A 16 -2.60 -1.98 4.33
N PHE A 17 -1.60 -2.85 4.13
CA PHE A 17 -1.61 -3.85 3.07
C PHE A 17 -2.81 -4.80 3.20
N GLY A 18 -3.06 -5.33 4.41
CA GLY A 18 -4.20 -6.23 4.63
C GLY A 18 -5.57 -5.55 4.44
N LEU A 19 -5.70 -4.30 4.89
CA LEU A 19 -6.93 -3.52 4.74
C LEU A 19 -7.20 -3.21 3.26
N LEU A 20 -6.19 -2.71 2.53
CA LEU A 20 -6.37 -2.37 1.11
C LEU A 20 -6.60 -3.63 0.27
N GLY A 21 -5.88 -4.71 0.55
CA GLY A 21 -6.00 -5.97 -0.20
C GLY A 21 -7.38 -6.62 -0.05
N SER A 22 -8.10 -6.33 1.04
CA SER A 22 -9.47 -6.80 1.21
C SER A 22 -10.49 -6.09 0.30
N LEU A 23 -10.10 -4.96 -0.31
CA LEU A 23 -10.90 -4.17 -1.23
C LEU A 23 -10.70 -4.56 -2.70
N ILE A 24 -9.87 -5.58 -2.98
CA ILE A 24 -9.68 -6.06 -4.35
C ILE A 24 -11.05 -6.51 -4.92
N PRO A 25 -11.49 -5.94 -6.06
CA PRO A 25 -12.73 -6.35 -6.70
C PRO A 25 -12.77 -7.85 -6.98
N GLY A 26 -13.91 -8.50 -6.70
CA GLY A 26 -14.03 -9.97 -6.74
C GLY A 26 -13.60 -10.68 -5.47
N GLY A 27 -13.16 -9.93 -4.45
CA GLY A 27 -12.93 -10.43 -3.10
C GLY A 27 -14.24 -10.75 -2.38
N SER A 28 -14.12 -11.22 -1.14
CA SER A 28 -15.28 -11.62 -0.32
C SER A 28 -16.14 -10.43 0.16
N ILE A 29 -15.64 -9.20 0.02
CA ILE A 29 -16.22 -7.99 0.64
C ILE A 29 -16.62 -6.96 -0.41
N GLU A 30 -15.81 -6.73 -1.44
CA GLU A 30 -16.11 -5.81 -2.54
C GLU A 30 -17.04 -6.48 -3.57
N THR A 31 -18.34 -6.20 -3.42
CA THR A 31 -19.43 -6.75 -4.24
C THR A 31 -20.00 -5.75 -5.24
N ARG A 32 -19.49 -4.51 -5.29
CA ARG A 32 -19.97 -3.47 -6.21
C ARG A 32 -19.55 -3.78 -7.65
N SER A 33 -20.39 -3.41 -8.62
CA SER A 33 -20.03 -3.46 -10.04
C SER A 33 -19.35 -2.17 -10.50
N PHE A 34 -18.25 -2.33 -11.22
CA PHE A 34 -17.52 -1.25 -11.89
C PHE A 34 -17.52 -1.40 -13.41
N SER A 35 -18.41 -2.23 -13.96
CA SER A 35 -18.48 -2.55 -15.39
C SER A 35 -18.78 -1.34 -16.29
N HIS A 36 -19.23 -0.23 -15.71
CA HIS A 36 -19.50 1.03 -16.39
C HIS A 36 -18.26 1.94 -16.52
N ILE A 37 -17.18 1.63 -15.80
CA ILE A 37 -15.89 2.35 -15.88
C ILE A 37 -15.06 1.75 -17.00
N ASP A 38 -14.33 2.60 -17.73
CA ASP A 38 -13.41 2.16 -18.77
C ASP A 38 -12.36 1.17 -18.21
N PRO A 39 -12.17 -0.02 -18.84
CA PRO A 39 -11.22 -1.03 -18.38
C PRO A 39 -9.78 -0.54 -18.20
N LEU A 40 -9.34 0.43 -19.01
CA LEU A 40 -7.98 0.97 -18.94
C LEU A 40 -7.82 1.88 -17.71
N ILE A 41 -8.84 2.67 -17.38
CA ILE A 41 -8.86 3.49 -16.15
C ILE A 41 -8.82 2.58 -14.92
N LEU A 42 -9.63 1.53 -14.91
CA LEU A 42 -9.70 0.58 -13.81
C LEU A 42 -8.41 -0.25 -13.67
N GLY A 43 -7.82 -0.67 -14.80
CA GLY A 43 -6.52 -1.32 -14.84
C GLY A 43 -5.40 -0.42 -14.31
N ALA A 44 -5.39 0.87 -14.68
CA ALA A 44 -4.41 1.83 -14.17
C ALA A 44 -4.55 2.04 -12.66
N PHE A 45 -5.79 2.15 -12.15
CA PHE A 45 -6.04 2.26 -10.73
C PHE A 45 -5.62 1.02 -9.94
N ASN A 46 -6.00 -0.18 -10.41
CA ASN A 46 -5.58 -1.43 -9.79
C ASN A 46 -4.06 -1.62 -9.83
N THR A 47 -3.41 -1.16 -10.90
CA THR A 47 -1.95 -1.13 -10.99
C THR A 47 -1.34 -0.21 -9.93
N PHE A 48 -1.93 0.97 -9.72
CA PHE A 48 -1.52 1.88 -8.66
C PHE A 48 -1.69 1.27 -7.26
N LEU A 49 -2.86 0.70 -6.95
CA LEU A 49 -3.13 0.07 -5.65
C LEU A 49 -2.18 -1.11 -5.40
N THR A 50 -2.00 -1.98 -6.39
CA THR A 50 -1.08 -3.14 -6.28
C THR A 50 0.37 -2.68 -6.11
N SER A 51 0.78 -1.62 -6.82
CA SER A 51 2.13 -1.06 -6.65
C SER A 51 2.32 -0.47 -5.25
N LEU A 52 1.30 0.21 -4.72
CA LEU A 52 1.30 0.76 -3.36
C LEU A 52 1.46 -0.35 -2.32
N GLU A 53 0.75 -1.47 -2.47
CA GLU A 53 0.87 -2.66 -1.63
C GLU A 53 2.27 -3.29 -1.68
N ILE A 54 2.79 -3.54 -2.88
CA ILE A 54 4.11 -4.15 -3.07
C ILE A 54 5.20 -3.26 -2.47
N VAL A 55 5.18 -1.96 -2.77
CA VAL A 55 6.15 -1.00 -2.21
C VAL A 55 6.05 -0.98 -0.68
N SER A 56 4.83 -1.02 -0.12
CA SER A 56 4.62 -1.06 1.33
C SER A 56 5.26 -2.28 1.98
N LEU A 57 5.23 -3.45 1.35
CA LEU A 57 5.89 -4.65 1.86
C LEU A 57 7.41 -4.60 1.67
N LEU A 58 7.88 -4.14 0.51
CA LEU A 58 9.31 -4.06 0.21
C LEU A 58 10.04 -3.05 1.11
N ILE A 59 9.41 -1.91 1.41
CA ILE A 59 10.05 -0.84 2.18
C ILE A 59 10.33 -1.24 3.63
N ILE A 60 9.60 -2.22 4.18
CA ILE A 60 9.82 -2.78 5.52
C ILE A 60 11.26 -3.27 5.69
N TYR A 61 11.82 -3.95 4.68
CA TYR A 61 13.21 -4.40 4.70
C TYR A 61 14.20 -3.25 4.92
N PHE A 62 13.94 -2.10 4.30
CA PHE A 62 14.79 -0.91 4.40
C PHE A 62 14.52 -0.10 5.68
N ILE A 63 13.29 -0.13 6.20
CA ILE A 63 12.95 0.42 7.52
C ILE A 63 13.74 -0.31 8.61
N PHE A 64 13.84 -1.65 8.56
CA PHE A 64 14.65 -2.40 9.52
C PHE A 64 16.15 -2.07 9.45
N LYS A 65 16.63 -1.57 8.30
CA LYS A 65 17.98 -1.03 8.14
C LYS A 65 18.14 0.43 8.60
N ASP A 66 17.09 1.05 9.15
CA ASP A 66 17.06 2.43 9.63
C ASP A 66 17.39 3.49 8.55
N LEU A 67 17.06 3.20 7.30
CA LEU A 67 17.35 4.09 6.18
C LEU A 67 16.34 5.23 6.14
N LYS A 68 16.83 6.48 6.13
CA LYS A 68 15.99 7.69 6.08
C LYS A 68 15.01 7.69 4.91
N TRP A 69 15.48 7.33 3.71
CA TRP A 69 14.65 7.29 2.52
C TRP A 69 13.51 6.27 2.64
N ALA A 70 13.68 5.19 3.40
CA ALA A 70 12.65 4.19 3.61
C ALA A 70 11.46 4.75 4.40
N PHE A 71 11.74 5.58 5.40
CA PHE A 71 10.71 6.31 6.14
C PHE A 71 10.02 7.40 5.31
N ILE A 72 10.75 8.03 4.38
CA ILE A 72 10.16 8.99 3.44
C ILE A 72 9.20 8.26 2.49
N VAL A 73 9.62 7.15 1.91
CA VAL A 73 8.75 6.32 1.06
C VAL A 73 7.55 5.80 1.83
N SER A 74 7.72 5.35 3.09
CA SER A 74 6.57 4.92 3.91
C SER A 74 5.60 6.07 4.21
N SER A 75 6.08 7.31 4.36
CA SER A 75 5.19 8.47 4.49
C SER A 75 4.41 8.76 3.21
N LEU A 76 5.03 8.56 2.03
CA LEU A 76 4.34 8.68 0.75
C LEU A 76 3.26 7.59 0.62
N CYS A 77 3.59 6.35 0.98
CA CYS A 77 2.60 5.26 1.01
C CYS A 77 1.44 5.59 1.95
N ALA A 78 1.72 6.08 3.16
CA ALA A 78 0.69 6.46 4.13
C ALA A 78 -0.24 7.56 3.59
N MET A 79 0.32 8.57 2.94
CA MET A 79 -0.44 9.63 2.29
C MET A 79 -1.30 9.07 1.15
N SER A 80 -0.74 8.19 0.32
CA SER A 80 -1.48 7.52 -0.75
C SER A 80 -2.64 6.69 -0.21
N TYR A 81 -2.44 5.90 0.85
CA TYR A 81 -3.53 5.17 1.52
C TYR A 81 -4.62 6.12 1.97
N PHE A 82 -4.27 7.20 2.68
CA PHE A 82 -5.24 8.19 3.15
C PHE A 82 -6.06 8.75 1.99
N ILE A 83 -5.41 9.17 0.90
CA ILE A 83 -6.06 9.74 -0.27
C ILE A 83 -6.98 8.71 -0.92
N VAL A 84 -6.54 7.47 -1.12
CA VAL A 84 -7.37 6.41 -1.71
C VAL A 84 -8.65 6.20 -0.90
N TYR A 85 -8.54 6.01 0.41
CA TYR A 85 -9.71 5.83 1.27
C TYR A 85 -10.60 7.08 1.31
N ALA A 86 -10.03 8.28 1.27
CA ALA A 86 -10.80 9.53 1.22
C ALA A 86 -11.55 9.70 -0.09
N LEU A 87 -10.96 9.30 -1.21
CA LEU A 87 -11.58 9.36 -2.53
C LEU A 87 -12.72 8.33 -2.67
N ASP A 88 -12.55 7.11 -2.14
CA ASP A 88 -13.60 6.08 -2.18
C ASP A 88 -14.78 6.46 -1.25
N LEU A 89 -14.50 6.80 0.02
CA LEU A 89 -15.54 7.26 0.96
C LEU A 89 -16.22 8.56 0.51
N GLY A 90 -15.47 9.44 -0.16
CA GLY A 90 -15.99 10.67 -0.74
C GLY A 90 -16.79 10.46 -2.03
N THR A 91 -16.96 9.21 -2.47
CA THR A 91 -17.61 8.79 -3.71
C THR A 91 -17.06 9.51 -4.95
N LEU A 92 -15.78 9.89 -4.90
CA LEU A 92 -15.08 10.55 -5.99
C LEU A 92 -14.49 9.52 -6.96
N PHE A 93 -13.88 8.44 -6.43
CA PHE A 93 -13.32 7.37 -7.25
C PHE A 93 -12.86 6.16 -6.41
N PRO A 94 -13.16 4.91 -6.83
CA PRO A 94 -14.01 4.53 -7.95
C PRO A 94 -15.50 4.74 -7.62
N VAL A 95 -16.30 5.18 -8.60
CA VAL A 95 -17.74 5.39 -8.41
C VAL A 95 -18.47 4.12 -8.82
N SER A 96 -19.44 3.68 -8.02
CA SER A 96 -20.36 2.59 -8.40
C SER A 96 -21.80 3.03 -8.24
N PRO A 97 -22.72 2.59 -9.11
CA PRO A 97 -24.15 2.69 -8.90
C PRO A 97 -24.64 1.88 -7.68
N ASP A 98 -23.89 0.84 -7.30
CA ASP A 98 -24.25 -0.06 -6.21
C ASP A 98 -23.88 0.56 -4.86
N PRO A 99 -24.74 0.45 -3.83
CA PRO A 99 -24.44 0.97 -2.51
C PRO A 99 -23.27 0.21 -1.88
N MET A 100 -22.38 0.96 -1.21
CA MET A 100 -21.23 0.39 -0.50
C MET A 100 -21.68 -0.56 0.63
N PRO A 101 -21.20 -1.82 0.64
CA PRO A 101 -21.48 -2.73 1.75
C PRO A 101 -20.95 -2.19 3.09
N GLN A 102 -21.69 -2.42 4.18
CA GLN A 102 -21.30 -1.89 5.50
C GLN A 102 -19.92 -2.38 5.96
N ALA A 103 -19.56 -3.63 5.65
CA ALA A 103 -18.24 -4.17 5.96
C ALA A 103 -17.12 -3.42 5.23
N LEU A 104 -17.36 -3.06 3.97
CA LEU A 104 -16.42 -2.33 3.13
C LEU A 104 -16.21 -0.91 3.67
N PHE A 105 -17.30 -0.21 4.00
CA PHE A 105 -17.25 1.10 4.65
C PHE A 105 -16.41 1.09 5.94
N VAL A 106 -16.58 0.07 6.78
CA VAL A 106 -15.79 -0.05 8.02
C VAL A 106 -14.30 -0.23 7.72
N ILE A 107 -13.96 -1.08 6.73
CA ILE A 107 -12.56 -1.29 6.33
C ILE A 107 -11.95 0.00 5.81
N GLU A 108 -12.67 0.77 4.99
CA GLU A 108 -12.17 2.03 4.46
C GLU A 108 -11.94 3.08 5.55
N VAL A 109 -12.89 3.22 6.49
CA VAL A 109 -12.75 4.13 7.64
C VAL A 109 -11.57 3.70 8.52
N LEU A 110 -11.43 2.40 8.79
CA LEU A 110 -10.29 1.87 9.54
C LEU A 110 -8.98 2.11 8.79
N GLY A 111 -8.94 1.87 7.49
CA GLY A 111 -7.78 2.12 6.63
C GLY A 111 -7.35 3.58 6.64
N MET A 112 -8.31 4.49 6.55
CA MET A 112 -8.08 5.93 6.68
C MET A 112 -7.52 6.27 8.07
N ILE A 113 -8.13 5.78 9.15
CA ILE A 113 -7.66 6.03 10.51
C ILE A 113 -6.25 5.47 10.73
N VAL A 114 -5.93 4.29 10.20
CA VAL A 114 -4.61 3.63 10.30
C VAL A 114 -3.53 4.38 9.51
N SER A 115 -3.91 5.02 8.40
CA SER A 115 -2.96 5.79 7.57
C SER A 115 -2.39 7.01 8.29
N LEU A 116 -3.13 7.63 9.21
CA LEU A 116 -2.69 8.81 9.97
C LEU A 116 -1.54 8.53 10.95
N PRO A 117 -1.60 7.55 11.88
CA PRO A 117 -0.49 7.20 12.73
C PRO A 117 0.67 6.65 11.90
N LEU A 118 0.42 5.94 10.79
CA LEU A 118 1.49 5.49 9.88
C LEU A 118 2.24 6.69 9.30
N LEU A 119 1.52 7.71 8.80
CA LEU A 119 2.11 8.94 8.28
C LEU A 119 2.93 9.65 9.34
N PHE A 120 2.34 9.89 10.52
CA PHE A 120 2.99 10.58 11.62
C PHE A 120 4.28 9.86 12.07
N LEU A 121 4.22 8.55 12.29
CA LEU A 121 5.37 7.76 12.73
C LEU A 121 6.43 7.64 11.63
N SER A 122 6.03 7.57 10.36
CA SER A 122 6.96 7.57 9.22
C SER A 122 7.74 8.88 9.14
N VAL A 123 7.06 10.02 9.23
CA VAL A 123 7.71 11.35 9.24
C VAL A 123 8.65 11.49 10.44
N ARG A 124 8.20 11.09 11.63
CA ARG A 124 9.03 11.12 12.84
C ARG A 124 10.25 10.19 12.71
N GLY A 125 10.06 9.01 12.10
CA GLY A 125 11.13 8.07 11.77
C GLY A 125 12.17 8.69 10.84
N ALA A 126 11.74 9.37 9.78
CA ALA A 126 12.64 10.07 8.86
C ALA A 126 13.44 11.18 9.55
N MET A 127 12.82 11.94 10.46
CA MET A 127 13.49 13.00 11.23
C MET A 127 14.51 12.46 12.25
N THR A 128 14.21 11.31 12.86
CA THR A 128 15.04 10.71 13.92
C THR A 128 16.09 9.75 13.38
N SER A 129 15.97 9.32 12.12
CA SER A 129 16.93 8.40 11.51
C SER A 129 18.32 9.03 11.48
N ASN A 130 19.29 8.33 12.06
CA ASN A 130 20.67 8.84 12.24
C ASN A 130 21.51 8.83 10.95
N THR A 131 20.88 8.62 9.79
CA THR A 131 21.57 8.57 8.48
C THR A 131 21.74 9.98 7.89
N SER A 132 22.25 10.92 8.68
CA SER A 132 22.53 12.31 8.25
C SER A 132 23.99 12.58 7.91
N GLY A 133 24.83 11.55 7.70
CA GLY A 133 26.25 11.76 7.37
C GLY A 133 26.88 10.68 6.50
N LYS A 134 26.06 9.82 5.92
CA LYS A 134 26.49 8.79 4.98
C LYS A 134 25.57 8.86 3.77
N GLU A 135 25.82 9.85 2.92
CA GLU A 135 25.97 9.57 1.49
C GLU A 135 27.08 8.52 1.34
N GLN A 136 26.87 7.32 1.88
CA GLN A 136 27.63 6.18 1.47
C GLN A 136 27.09 5.91 0.09
N VAL A 137 27.84 6.39 -0.92
CA VAL A 137 28.32 5.58 -2.04
C VAL A 137 27.71 4.20 -1.92
N ILE A 138 26.89 3.81 -2.90
CA ILE A 138 26.34 2.47 -3.08
C ILE A 138 27.48 1.46 -2.86
N GLU A 139 27.79 1.14 -1.60
CA GLU A 139 28.66 0.07 -1.22
C GLU A 139 27.77 -1.11 -1.53
N SER A 140 28.05 -1.69 -2.68
CA SER A 140 27.34 -2.76 -3.35
C SER A 140 27.42 -4.05 -2.54
N LYS A 141 27.06 -3.99 -1.25
CA LYS A 141 26.69 -5.17 -0.50
C LYS A 141 25.47 -5.74 -1.22
N PRO A 142 25.61 -6.92 -1.85
CA PRO A 142 24.51 -7.50 -2.59
C PRO A 142 23.31 -7.64 -1.65
N TYR A 143 22.12 -7.30 -2.15
CA TYR A 143 20.89 -7.58 -1.44
C TYR A 143 20.83 -9.07 -1.10
N SER A 144 20.24 -9.40 0.05
CA SER A 144 20.04 -10.81 0.41
C SER A 144 19.29 -11.51 -0.72
N LYS A 145 19.79 -12.68 -1.15
CA LYS A 145 19.14 -13.48 -2.21
C LYS A 145 17.66 -13.73 -1.87
N THR A 146 17.35 -13.97 -0.59
CA THR A 146 15.99 -14.13 -0.09
C THR A 146 15.12 -12.91 -0.35
N PHE A 147 15.65 -11.69 -0.14
CA PHE A 147 14.92 -10.45 -0.40
C PHE A 147 14.65 -10.28 -1.90
N VAL A 148 15.62 -10.60 -2.76
CA VAL A 148 15.46 -10.52 -4.22
C VAL A 148 14.40 -11.50 -4.71
N TYR A 149 14.45 -12.76 -4.25
CA TYR A 149 13.42 -13.75 -4.58
C TYR A 149 12.03 -13.34 -4.07
N PHE A 150 11.96 -12.80 -2.85
CA PHE A 150 10.71 -12.28 -2.30
C PHE A 150 10.16 -11.11 -3.14
N ALA A 151 10.99 -10.17 -3.54
CA ALA A 151 10.58 -9.05 -4.39
C ALA A 151 10.09 -9.53 -5.76
N PHE A 152 10.81 -10.47 -6.38
CA PHE A 152 10.41 -11.07 -7.65
C PHE A 152 9.06 -11.80 -7.53
N PHE A 153 8.87 -12.56 -6.45
CA PHE A 153 7.61 -13.22 -6.14
C PHE A 153 6.46 -12.22 -5.98
N LEU A 154 6.66 -11.12 -5.24
CA LEU A 154 5.64 -10.07 -5.09
C LEU A 154 5.25 -9.43 -6.42
N VAL A 155 6.21 -9.21 -7.33
CA VAL A 155 5.92 -8.68 -8.67
C VAL A 155 5.06 -9.65 -9.48
N ILE A 156 5.38 -10.95 -9.46
CA ILE A 156 4.57 -11.97 -10.16
C ILE A 156 3.15 -12.01 -9.58
N VAL A 157 3.03 -12.06 -8.26
CA VAL A 157 1.74 -12.05 -7.57
C VAL A 157 0.96 -10.78 -7.91
N GLY A 158 1.63 -9.63 -7.93
CA GLY A 158 1.02 -8.34 -8.29
C GLY A 158 0.43 -8.32 -9.69
N VAL A 159 1.14 -8.84 -10.70
CA VAL A 159 0.59 -8.96 -12.06
C VAL A 159 -0.67 -9.84 -12.08
N GLY A 160 -0.67 -10.92 -11.29
CA GLY A 160 -1.84 -11.76 -11.08
C GLY A 160 -3.02 -11.00 -10.46
N ILE A 161 -2.76 -10.24 -9.38
CA ILE A 161 -3.76 -9.42 -8.69
C ILE A 161 -4.35 -8.39 -9.64
N ILE A 162 -3.54 -7.64 -10.39
CA ILE A 162 -4.01 -6.63 -11.35
C ILE A 162 -4.93 -7.27 -12.39
N THR A 163 -4.50 -8.38 -12.98
CA THR A 163 -5.27 -9.07 -14.01
C THR A 163 -6.60 -9.61 -13.46
N PHE A 164 -6.58 -10.18 -12.26
CA PHE A 164 -7.77 -10.69 -11.58
C PHE A 164 -8.75 -9.57 -11.22
N ALA A 165 -8.26 -8.52 -10.53
CA ALA A 165 -9.05 -7.39 -10.08
C ALA A 165 -9.74 -6.68 -11.24
N THR A 166 -9.01 -6.43 -12.33
CA THR A 166 -9.57 -5.76 -13.51
C THR A 166 -10.63 -6.61 -14.20
N LYS A 167 -10.40 -7.92 -14.38
CA LYS A 167 -11.41 -8.82 -14.97
C LYS A 167 -12.65 -8.95 -14.10
N SER A 168 -12.46 -9.16 -12.79
CA SER A 168 -13.56 -9.34 -11.86
C SER A 168 -14.44 -8.10 -11.74
N ALA A 169 -13.86 -6.90 -11.83
CA ALA A 169 -14.59 -5.66 -11.73
C ALA A 169 -15.44 -5.34 -12.99
N ILE A 170 -15.06 -5.89 -14.14
CA ILE A 170 -15.78 -5.73 -15.43
C ILE A 170 -16.86 -6.82 -15.61
N GLY A 171 -16.76 -7.94 -14.87
CA GLY A 171 -17.71 -9.06 -14.96
C GLY A 171 -17.47 -9.99 -16.16
N SER A 172 -16.22 -10.06 -16.66
CA SER A 172 -15.82 -10.84 -17.85
C SER A 172 -14.98 -12.08 -17.52
#